data_AF-A0A2T2V7Q9-F1
#
_entry.id   AF-A0A2T2V7Q9-F1
#
_cell.length_a   1.000
_cell.length_b   1.000
_cell.length_c   1.000
_cell.angle_alpha   90.00
_cell.angle_beta   90.00
_cell.angle_gamma   90.00
#
_symmetry.space_group_name_H-M   'P 1'
#
loop_
_entity.id
_entity.type
_entity.pdbx_description
1 polymer ?
#
loop_
_entity_poly.entity_id
_entity_poly.type
_entity_poly.pdbx_seq_one_letter_code
_entity_poly.pdbx_strand_id
1 'polypeptide(L)' 'MGIVLRTREYVKPVYVSPGHLCDFEGAQDLVCKRTSGSKLPEPARQAHILVNQLRKGNLAEGQTRL' A
#
# COMPACT_ATOMS: atom_id res chain seq x y z
N MET A 1 -8.10 2.33 17.49
CA MET A 1 -9.01 3.18 16.70
C MET A 1 -8.42 3.34 15.30
N GLY A 2 -9.26 3.43 14.25
CA GLY A 2 -8.83 3.44 12.85
C GLY A 2 -9.89 4.03 11.90
N ILE A 3 -9.51 4.30 10.66
CA ILE A 3 -10.35 4.87 9.60
C ILE A 3 -10.62 3.79 8.54
N VAL A 4 -11.86 3.70 8.07
CA VAL A 4 -12.23 2.85 6.93
C VAL A 4 -12.27 3.70 5.67
N LEU A 5 -11.40 3.43 4.71
CA LEU A 5 -11.30 4.18 3.46
C LEU A 5 -11.67 3.31 2.27
N ARG A 6 -12.56 3.81 1.41
CA ARG A 6 -12.83 3.22 0.10
C ARG A 6 -11.96 3.91 -0.94
N THR A 7 -10.83 3.28 -1.27
CA THR A 7 -9.85 3.78 -2.23
C THR A 7 -10.21 3.51 -3.70
N ARG A 8 -11.11 2.55 -3.95
CA ARG A 8 -11.61 2.23 -5.29
C ARG A 8 -13.09 1.86 -5.24
N GLU A 9 -13.84 2.29 -6.24
CA GLU A 9 -15.24 1.90 -6.40
C GLU A 9 -15.39 0.37 -6.56
N TYR A 10 -16.51 -0.15 -6.06
CA TYR A 10 -16.90 -1.57 -6.14
C TYR A 10 -15.88 -2.58 -5.57
N VAL A 11 -14.95 -2.12 -4.73
CA VAL A 11 -13.97 -2.99 -4.05
C VAL A 11 -14.09 -2.84 -2.54
N LYS A 12 -13.73 -3.91 -1.82
CA LYS A 12 -13.64 -3.90 -0.35
C LYS A 12 -12.77 -2.72 0.11
N PRO A 13 -13.16 -2.00 1.19
CA PRO A 13 -12.36 -0.89 1.71
C PRO A 13 -11.03 -1.37 2.31
N VAL A 14 -10.17 -0.40 2.61
CA VAL A 14 -8.96 -0.58 3.41
C VAL A 14 -9.15 0.03 4.79
N TYR A 15 -8.50 -0.58 5.79
CA TYR A 15 -8.50 -0.12 7.17
C TYR A 15 -7.17 0.56 7.43
N VAL A 16 -7.20 1.81 7.87
CA VAL A 16 -6.01 2.64 8.08
C VAL A 16 -5.93 3.02 9.56
N SER A 17 -4.77 2.84 10.15
CA SER A 17 -4.45 3.30 11.49
C SER A 17 -3.14 4.08 11.46
N PRO A 18 -3.03 5.21 12.18
CA PRO A 18 -1.77 5.91 12.31
C PRO A 18 -0.72 5.02 12.97
N GLY A 19 0.53 5.16 12.52
CA GLY A 19 1.71 4.55 13.13
C GLY A 19 2.36 5.48 14.17
N HIS A 20 3.68 5.45 14.26
CA HIS A 20 4.44 6.38 15.09
C HIS A 20 4.58 7.75 14.41
N LEU A 21 4.47 8.84 15.18
CA LEU A 21 4.59 10.24 14.72
C LEU A 21 3.64 10.60 13.57
N CYS A 22 2.46 10.01 13.55
CA CYS A 22 1.43 10.25 12.55
C CYS A 22 0.08 10.40 13.26
N ASP A 23 -0.71 11.37 12.83
CA ASP A 23 -2.10 11.53 13.27
C ASP A 23 -3.06 10.85 12.28
N PHE A 24 -4.34 10.85 12.64
CA PHE A 24 -5.37 10.21 11.82
C PHE A 24 -5.55 10.90 10.46
N GLU A 25 -5.51 12.23 10.44
CA GLU A 25 -5.66 13.02 9.22
C GLU A 25 -4.46 12.81 8.29
N GLY A 26 -3.24 12.91 8.80
CA GLY A 26 -2.02 12.65 8.03
C GLY A 26 -1.96 11.22 7.49
N ALA A 27 -2.38 10.23 8.28
CA ALA A 27 -2.45 8.84 7.82
C ALA A 27 -3.46 8.66 6.67
N GLN A 28 -4.64 9.26 6.78
CA GLN A 28 -5.66 9.26 5.72
C GLN A 28 -5.14 9.93 4.45
N ASP A 29 -4.55 11.11 4.58
CA ASP A 29 -4.00 11.90 3.49
C ASP A 29 -2.92 11.17 2.72
N LEU A 30 -1.99 10.53 3.43
CA LEU A 30 -0.94 9.71 2.84
C LEU A 30 -1.52 8.55 2.02
N VAL A 31 -2.52 7.85 2.57
CA VAL A 31 -3.17 6.73 1.88
C VAL A 31 -3.92 7.20 0.64
N CYS A 32 -4.71 8.28 0.73
CA CYS A 32 -5.46 8.82 -0.39
C CYS A 32 -4.54 9.31 -1.51
N LYS A 33 -3.50 10.10 -1.19
CA LYS A 33 -2.56 10.66 -2.19
C LYS A 33 -1.73 9.58 -2.89
N ARG A 34 -1.46 8.46 -2.22
CA ARG A 34 -0.64 7.36 -2.76
C ARG A 34 -1.47 6.22 -3.34
N THR A 35 -2.80 6.32 -3.36
CA THR A 35 -3.64 5.30 -3.97
C THR A 35 -4.21 5.81 -5.30
N SER A 36 -3.77 5.21 -6.41
CA SER A 36 -4.31 5.50 -7.74
C SER A 36 -4.68 4.20 -8.45
N GLY A 37 -5.93 4.12 -8.93
CA GLY A 37 -6.47 3.01 -9.74
C GLY A 37 -6.54 1.61 -9.07
N SER A 38 -5.99 1.46 -7.88
CA SER A 38 -5.84 0.18 -7.17
C SER A 38 -6.39 0.26 -5.75
N LYS A 39 -6.64 -0.90 -5.13
CA LYS A 39 -7.15 -0.95 -3.74
C LYS A 39 -6.09 -0.53 -2.72
N LEU A 40 -4.84 -0.99 -2.90
CA LEU A 40 -3.74 -0.76 -1.98
C LEU A 40 -2.94 0.48 -2.40
N PRO A 41 -2.40 1.26 -1.45
CA PRO A 41 -1.46 2.34 -1.75
C PRO A 41 -0.28 1.83 -2.57
N GLU A 42 0.23 2.68 -3.45
CA GLU A 42 1.33 2.39 -4.35
C GLU A 42 2.55 1.75 -3.64
N PRO A 43 3.01 2.23 -2.47
CA PRO A 43 4.13 1.61 -1.76
C PRO A 43 3.84 0.17 -1.31
N ALA A 44 2.65 -0.09 -0.76
CA ALA A 44 2.25 -1.43 -0.33
C ALA A 44 2.06 -2.36 -1.54
N ARG A 45 1.55 -1.82 -2.65
CA ARG A 45 1.37 -2.55 -3.91
C ARG A 45 2.72 -2.93 -4.53
N GLN A 46 3.69 -2.02 -4.56
CA GLN A 46 5.06 -2.26 -5.03
C GLN A 46 5.72 -3.37 -4.22
N ALA A 47 5.67 -3.27 -2.88
CA ALA A 47 6.20 -4.29 -2.00
C ALA A 47 5.57 -5.66 -2.30
N HIS A 48 4.24 -5.73 -2.43
CA HIS A 48 3.52 -6.96 -2.77
C HIS A 48 3.95 -7.56 -4.12
N ILE A 49 4.14 -6.72 -5.16
CA ILE A 49 4.60 -7.18 -6.47
C ILE A 49 6.02 -7.76 -6.36
N LEU A 50 6.92 -7.04 -5.68
CA LEU A 50 8.31 -7.45 -5.50
C LEU A 50 8.41 -8.80 -4.79
N VAL A 51 7.78 -8.97 -3.62
CA VAL A 51 7.85 -10.25 -2.89
C VAL A 51 7.20 -11.39 -3.67
N ASN A 52 6.16 -11.11 -4.46
CA ASN A 52 5.56 -12.14 -5.32
C ASN A 52 6.48 -12.54 -6.48
N GLN A 53 7.22 -11.61 -7.07
CA GLN A 53 8.18 -11.93 -8.11
C GLN A 53 9.35 -12.76 -7.57
N LEU A 54 9.86 -12.41 -6.38
CA LEU A 54 10.88 -13.21 -5.68
C LEU A 54 10.36 -14.62 -5.38
N ARG A 55 9.15 -14.74 -4.81
CA ARG A 55 8.52 -16.05 -4.51
C ARG A 55 8.30 -16.91 -5.75
N LYS A 56 8.04 -16.30 -6.91
CA LYS A 56 7.86 -17.01 -8.19
C LYS A 56 9.18 -17.36 -8.88
N GLY A 57 10.32 -16.91 -8.37
CA GLY A 57 11.63 -17.08 -9.00
C GLY A 57 11.84 -16.17 -10.23
N ASN A 58 11.03 -15.12 -10.38
CA ASN A 58 11.10 -14.20 -11.52
C ASN A 58 12.19 -13.13 -11.35
N LEU A 59 12.72 -12.95 -10.13
CA LEU A 59 13.86 -12.09 -9.83
C LEU A 59 14.92 -12.90 -9.08
N ALA A 60 16.19 -12.71 -9.45
CA ALA A 60 17.31 -13.23 -8.68
C ALA A 60 17.57 -12.36 -7.43
N GLU A 61 18.06 -12.96 -6.35
CA GLU A 61 18.46 -12.24 -5.14
C GLU A 61 19.50 -11.16 -5.49
N GLY A 62 19.26 -9.92 -5.07
CA GLY A 62 20.17 -8.78 -5.31
C GLY A 62 19.92 -7.96 -6.59
N GLN A 63 18.92 -8.27 -7.42
CA GLN A 63 18.59 -7.51 -8.64
C GLN A 63 17.71 -6.26 -8.43
N THR A 64 17.61 -5.72 -7.21
CA THR A 64 16.80 -4.52 -6.96
C THR A 64 17.59 -3.27 -7.35
N ARG A 65 17.38 -2.74 -8.56
CA ARG A 65 17.85 -1.39 -8.92
C ARG A 65 16.95 -0.37 -8.22
N LEU A 66 17.51 0.35 -7.25
CA LEU A 66 16.92 1.56 -6.65
C LEU A 66 17.48 2.79 -7.36
#